data_AF-A0A376VSN2-F1
#
_entry.id   AF-A0A376VSN2-F1
#
_cell.length_a   1.000
_cell.length_b   1.000
_cell.length_c   1.000
_cell.angle_alpha   90.00
_cell.angle_beta   90.00
_cell.angle_gamma   90.00
#
_symmetry.space_group_name_H-M   'P 1'
#
loop_
_entity.id
_entity.type
_entity.pdbx_description
1 polymer ?
#
loop_
_entity_poly.entity_id
_entity_poly.type
_entity_poly.pdbx_seq_one_letter_code
_entity_poly.pdbx_strand_id
1 'polypeptide(L)'
;MDEAYKEFVMQLASWDTRREFWLQTDYYKQRMVGNSKADAALLDEMINNIQFIPGDFTRAVNDSVKLIAETAPDANNLLRQYVAFASQRAASHLNDELKGAWAARTIQMKAQVKRQEEWRKPSTTAG
;
A
#
# COMPACT_ATOMS: atom_id res chain seq x y z
N MET A 1 16.74 3.54 2.84
CA MET A 1 15.34 3.53 3.29
C MET A 1 14.87 2.09 3.19
N ASP A 2 14.36 1.51 4.28
CA ASP A 2 13.93 0.11 4.31
C ASP A 2 12.73 -0.12 3.37
N GLU A 3 12.66 -1.28 2.73
CA GLU A 3 11.63 -1.61 1.72
C GLU A 3 10.21 -1.46 2.28
N ALA A 4 10.00 -1.82 3.54
CA ALA A 4 8.70 -1.67 4.20
C ALA A 4 8.28 -0.21 4.36
N TYR A 5 9.21 0.68 4.72
CA TYR A 5 8.91 2.11 4.84
C TYR A 5 8.70 2.75 3.48
N LYS A 6 9.45 2.32 2.46
CA LYS A 6 9.23 2.76 1.06
C LYS A 6 7.80 2.43 0.61
N GLU A 7 7.33 1.21 0.84
CA GLU A 7 5.96 0.81 0.49
C GLU A 7 4.92 1.60 1.29
N PHE A 8 5.16 1.83 2.58
CA PHE A 8 4.30 2.71 3.38
C PHE A 8 4.18 4.12 2.79
N VAL A 9 5.30 4.75 2.42
CA VAL A 9 5.31 6.08 1.80
C VAL A 9 4.58 6.06 0.45
N MET A 10 4.74 5.01 -0.35
CA MET A 10 4.01 4.83 -1.60
C MET A 10 2.49 4.80 -1.37
N GLN A 11 2.02 4.04 -0.38
CA GLN A 11 0.60 4.00 -0.01
C GLN A 11 0.12 5.35 0.56
N LEU A 12 0.92 6.01 1.39
CA LEU A 12 0.59 7.28 2.04
C LEU A 12 0.53 8.47 1.06
N ALA A 13 1.28 8.43 -0.03
CA ALA A 13 1.26 9.47 -1.07
C ALA A 13 0.26 9.18 -2.20
N SER A 14 -0.23 7.94 -2.32
CA SER A 14 -1.09 7.51 -3.42
C SER A 14 -2.44 8.24 -3.45
N TRP A 15 -2.87 8.63 -4.65
CA TRP A 15 -4.21 9.18 -4.89
C TRP A 15 -5.29 8.15 -4.58
N ASP A 16 -5.11 6.91 -5.05
CA ASP A 16 -6.09 5.85 -4.88
C ASP A 16 -6.29 5.49 -3.41
N THR A 17 -5.21 5.45 -2.62
CA THR A 17 -5.29 5.21 -1.18
C THR A 17 -6.07 6.30 -0.46
N ARG A 18 -5.89 7.58 -0.81
CA ARG A 18 -6.68 8.69 -0.26
C ARG A 18 -8.15 8.59 -0.67
N ARG A 19 -8.41 8.30 -1.93
CA ARG A 19 -9.76 8.13 -2.48
C ARG A 19 -10.51 6.99 -1.77
N GLU A 20 -9.89 5.82 -1.69
CA GLU A 20 -10.48 4.65 -1.02
C GLU A 20 -10.69 4.91 0.47
N PHE A 21 -9.76 5.60 1.13
CA PHE A 21 -9.93 6.02 2.53
C PHE A 21 -11.19 6.86 2.72
N TRP A 22 -11.42 7.88 1.89
CA TRP A 22 -12.62 8.71 2.03
C TRP A 22 -13.90 7.93 1.77
N LEU A 23 -13.93 7.08 0.73
CA LEU A 23 -15.10 6.27 0.39
C LEU A 23 -15.56 5.32 1.50
N GLN A 24 -14.66 4.87 2.38
CA GLN A 24 -15.01 4.02 3.51
C GLN A 24 -15.36 4.80 4.79
N THR A 25 -15.00 6.09 4.90
CA THR A 25 -15.25 6.89 6.12
C THR A 25 -16.70 7.32 6.26
N ASP A 26 -17.24 7.28 7.48
CA ASP A 26 -18.55 7.86 7.77
C ASP A 26 -18.55 9.39 7.61
N TYR A 27 -17.39 10.03 7.84
CA TYR A 27 -17.22 11.47 7.66
C TYR A 27 -17.57 11.95 6.25
N TYR A 28 -17.12 11.24 5.21
CA TYR A 28 -17.51 11.51 3.82
C TYR A 28 -18.96 11.09 3.57
N LYS A 29 -19.35 9.88 3.99
CA LYS A 29 -20.68 9.33 3.69
C LYS A 29 -21.83 10.20 4.21
N GLN A 30 -21.67 10.80 5.39
CA GLN A 30 -22.67 11.69 6.00
C GLN A 30 -22.80 13.05 5.29
N ARG A 31 -21.81 13.43 4.48
CA ARG A 31 -21.78 14.69 3.72
C ARG A 31 -22.26 14.52 2.27
N MET A 32 -22.48 13.30 1.82
CA MET A 32 -23.06 13.05 0.50
C MET A 32 -24.50 13.55 0.46
N VAL A 33 -24.88 14.17 -0.65
CA VAL A 33 -26.23 14.70 -0.89
C VAL A 33 -27.02 13.84 -1.89
N GLY A 34 -26.42 12.75 -2.38
CA GLY A 34 -27.03 11.85 -3.36
C GLY A 34 -27.01 12.40 -4.79
N ASN A 35 -26.25 13.47 -5.03
CA ASN A 35 -26.05 14.04 -6.36
C ASN A 35 -24.66 13.64 -6.85
N SER A 36 -24.60 12.79 -7.87
CA SER A 36 -23.34 12.21 -8.34
C SER A 36 -22.27 13.25 -8.70
N LYS A 37 -22.66 14.42 -9.22
CA LYS A 37 -21.71 15.49 -9.57
C LYS A 37 -21.20 16.21 -8.33
N ALA A 38 -22.09 16.55 -7.40
CA ALA A 38 -21.72 17.21 -6.15
C ALA A 38 -20.88 16.29 -5.26
N ASP A 39 -21.28 15.02 -5.14
CA ASP A 39 -20.57 14.02 -4.33
C ASP A 39 -19.18 13.72 -4.90
N ALA A 40 -19.03 13.70 -6.24
CA ALA A 40 -17.72 13.57 -6.88
C ALA A 40 -16.80 14.79 -6.65
N ALA A 41 -17.36 16.01 -6.69
CA ALA A 41 -16.61 17.22 -6.39
C ALA A 41 -16.18 17.28 -4.92
N LEU A 42 -17.06 16.89 -4.00
CA LEU A 42 -16.74 16.76 -2.57
C LEU A 42 -15.63 15.73 -2.35
N LEU A 43 -15.71 14.57 -3.01
CA LEU A 43 -14.68 13.55 -2.90
C LEU A 43 -13.31 14.06 -3.40
N ASP A 44 -13.29 14.76 -4.53
CA ASP A 44 -12.07 15.37 -5.08
C ASP A 44 -11.46 16.38 -4.10
N GLU A 45 -12.29 17.26 -3.52
CA GLU A 45 -11.87 18.21 -2.48
C GLU A 45 -11.26 17.47 -1.27
N MET A 46 -11.92 16.43 -0.78
CA MET A 46 -11.43 15.65 0.35
C MET A 46 -10.10 14.95 0.07
N ILE A 47 -9.91 14.42 -1.13
CA ILE A 47 -8.63 13.82 -1.52
C ILE A 47 -7.52 14.89 -1.49
N ASN A 48 -7.81 16.11 -1.97
CA ASN A 48 -6.88 17.24 -1.96
C ASN A 48 -6.63 17.82 -0.55
N ASN A 49 -7.52 17.54 0.41
CA ASN A 49 -7.33 17.87 1.83
C ASN A 49 -6.31 16.95 2.54
N ILE A 50 -5.89 15.85 1.90
CA ILE A 50 -4.75 15.03 2.37
C ILE A 50 -3.52 15.34 1.52
N GLN A 51 -2.51 15.92 2.17
CA GLN A 51 -1.29 16.39 1.53
C GLN A 51 -0.09 15.66 2.10
N PHE A 52 0.60 14.91 1.25
CA PHE A 52 1.91 14.34 1.56
C PHE A 52 3.01 15.29 1.10
N ILE A 53 3.99 15.52 1.96
CA ILE A 53 5.15 16.35 1.68
C ILE A 53 6.38 15.44 1.83
N PRO A 54 7.09 15.13 0.73
CA PRO A 54 8.29 14.32 0.81
C PRO A 54 9.38 15.04 1.60
N GLY A 55 10.14 14.27 2.38
CA GLY A 55 11.27 14.77 3.13
C GLY A 55 12.43 15.20 2.22
N ASP A 56 13.26 16.08 2.77
CA ASP A 56 14.58 16.43 2.23
C ASP A 56 15.63 16.13 3.30
N PHE A 57 16.16 14.90 3.26
CA PHE A 57 17.14 14.43 4.23
C PHE A 57 18.48 15.20 4.14
N THR A 58 18.75 15.89 3.03
CA THR A 58 19.93 16.78 2.93
C THR A 58 19.78 18.03 3.80
N ARG A 59 18.53 18.42 4.09
CA ARG A 59 18.15 19.55 4.94
C ARG A 59 17.56 19.13 6.29
N ALA A 60 17.68 17.85 6.66
CA ALA A 60 17.07 17.27 7.85
C ALA A 60 15.54 17.46 7.95
N VAL A 61 14.85 17.47 6.80
CA VAL A 61 13.38 17.50 6.74
C VAL A 61 12.87 16.07 6.55
N ASN A 62 12.05 15.58 7.48
CA ASN A 62 11.42 14.27 7.39
C ASN A 62 10.15 14.32 6.52
N ASP A 63 9.74 13.16 6.00
CA ASP A 63 8.43 13.00 5.37
C ASP A 63 7.30 13.43 6.32
N SER A 64 6.30 14.12 5.78
CA SER A 64 5.15 14.56 6.58
C SER A 64 3.84 14.46 5.81
N VAL A 65 2.74 14.32 6.55
CA VAL A 65 1.39 14.28 6.01
C VAL A 65 0.48 15.21 6.81
N LYS A 66 -0.39 15.92 6.10
CA LYS A 66 -1.40 16.82 6.66
C LYS A 66 -2.78 16.40 6.20
N LEU A 67 -3.77 16.57 7.07
CA LEU A 67 -5.19 16.40 6.75
C LEU A 67 -5.97 17.64 7.21
N ILE A 68 -6.86 18.14 6.33
CA ILE A 68 -7.77 19.25 6.62
C ILE A 68 -9.19 18.70 6.79
N ALA A 69 -9.88 19.13 7.85
CA ALA A 69 -11.27 18.81 8.14
C ALA A 69 -11.97 20.03 8.78
N GLU A 70 -13.29 19.97 8.90
CA GLU A 70 -14.11 21.08 9.41
C GLU A 70 -13.88 21.37 10.89
N THR A 71 -13.51 20.36 11.67
CA THR A 71 -13.26 20.49 13.11
C THR A 71 -11.90 19.92 13.51
N ALA A 72 -11.32 20.46 14.59
CA ALA A 72 -10.05 19.97 15.11
C ALA A 72 -10.11 18.49 15.58
N PRO A 73 -11.18 18.02 16.25
CA PRO A 73 -11.34 16.60 16.57
C PRO A 73 -11.36 15.70 15.33
N ASP A 74 -12.09 16.10 14.29
CA ASP A 74 -12.18 15.32 13.04
C ASP A 74 -10.81 15.24 12.37
N ALA A 75 -10.09 16.37 12.24
CA ALA A 75 -8.76 16.39 11.63
C ALA A 75 -7.78 15.43 12.34
N ASN A 76 -7.74 15.46 13.68
CA ASN A 76 -6.88 14.56 14.45
C ASN A 76 -7.28 13.09 14.30
N ASN A 77 -8.58 12.78 14.36
CA ASN A 77 -9.07 11.40 14.30
C ASN A 77 -8.90 10.81 12.90
N LEU A 78 -9.29 11.54 11.86
CA LEU A 78 -9.19 11.12 10.47
C LEU A 78 -7.73 10.94 10.05
N LEU A 79 -6.81 11.82 10.49
CA LEU A 79 -5.39 11.67 10.16
C LEU A 79 -4.81 10.37 10.74
N ARG A 80 -5.13 10.05 12.01
CA ARG A 80 -4.71 8.78 12.64
C ARG A 80 -5.27 7.56 11.91
N GLN A 81 -6.55 7.62 11.52
CA GLN A 81 -7.18 6.55 10.75
C GLN A 81 -6.54 6.39 9.37
N TYR A 82 -6.22 7.49 8.69
CA TYR A 82 -5.57 7.46 7.39
C TYR A 82 -4.17 6.85 7.44
N VAL A 83 -3.36 7.23 8.43
CA VAL A 83 -2.02 6.65 8.64
C VAL A 83 -2.12 5.15 8.90
N ALA A 84 -3.04 4.71 9.77
CA ALA A 84 -3.27 3.28 10.02
C ALA A 84 -3.74 2.54 8.76
N PHE A 85 -4.62 3.16 7.96
CA PHE A 85 -5.11 2.60 6.71
C PHE A 85 -4.00 2.40 5.68
N ALA A 86 -3.16 3.41 5.46
CA ALA A 86 -1.99 3.32 4.57
C ALA A 86 -1.00 2.26 5.06
N SER A 87 -0.75 2.19 6.38
CA SER A 87 0.12 1.17 6.97
C SER A 87 -0.41 -0.25 6.76
N GLN A 88 -1.73 -0.45 6.92
CA GLN A 88 -2.34 -1.76 6.70
C GLN A 88 -2.24 -2.19 5.24
N ARG A 89 -2.45 -1.27 4.29
CA ARG A 89 -2.29 -1.56 2.86
C ARG A 89 -0.86 -1.95 2.52
N ALA A 90 0.12 -1.20 3.03
CA ALA A 90 1.53 -1.50 2.80
C ALA A 90 1.89 -2.89 3.33
N ALA A 91 1.47 -3.22 4.55
CA ALA A 91 1.69 -4.54 5.13
C ALA A 91 1.03 -5.65 4.31
N SER A 92 -0.20 -5.47 3.85
CA SER A 92 -0.89 -6.43 2.98
C SER A 92 -0.15 -6.63 1.66
N HIS A 93 0.29 -5.55 1.01
CA HIS A 93 1.04 -5.61 -0.25
C HIS A 93 2.37 -6.37 -0.09
N LEU A 94 3.15 -6.04 0.94
CA LEU A 94 4.42 -6.73 1.24
C LEU A 94 4.22 -8.22 1.55
N ASN A 95 3.12 -8.57 2.21
CA ASN A 95 2.78 -9.98 2.47
C ASN A 95 2.43 -10.73 1.18
N ASP A 96 1.73 -10.09 0.25
CA ASP A 96 1.42 -10.67 -1.05
C ASP A 96 2.68 -10.86 -1.90
N GLU A 97 3.59 -9.88 -1.90
CA GLU A 97 4.91 -10.00 -2.53
C GLU A 97 5.72 -11.14 -1.92
N LEU A 98 5.76 -11.25 -0.58
CA LEU A 98 6.45 -12.34 0.12
C LEU A 98 5.87 -13.70 -0.27
N LYS A 99 4.55 -13.83 -0.32
CA LYS A 99 3.86 -15.06 -0.72
C LYS A 99 4.20 -15.44 -2.17
N GLY A 100 4.23 -14.46 -3.07
CA GLY A 100 4.63 -14.65 -4.47
C GLY A 100 6.09 -15.11 -4.60
N ALA A 101 7.00 -14.43 -3.91
CA ALA A 101 8.42 -14.77 -3.89
C ALA A 101 8.66 -16.18 -3.32
N TRP A 102 7.95 -16.54 -2.25
CA TRP A 102 8.02 -17.88 -1.66
C TRP A 102 7.56 -18.96 -2.65
N ALA A 103 6.44 -18.74 -3.33
CA ALA A 103 5.92 -19.67 -4.33
C ALA A 103 6.90 -19.86 -5.49
N ALA A 104 7.46 -18.76 -6.02
CA ALA A 104 8.47 -18.78 -7.07
C ALA A 104 9.73 -19.55 -6.63
N ARG A 105 10.22 -19.29 -5.41
CA ARG A 105 11.37 -20.00 -4.84
C ARG A 105 11.11 -21.49 -4.67
N THR A 106 9.90 -21.86 -4.26
CA THR A 106 9.49 -23.26 -4.11
C THR A 106 9.51 -23.99 -5.45
N ILE A 107 8.97 -23.38 -6.52
CA ILE A 107 8.99 -23.95 -7.87
C ILE A 107 10.43 -24.09 -8.38
N GLN A 108 11.24 -23.04 -8.20
CA GLN A 108 12.65 -23.05 -8.59
C GLN A 108 13.40 -24.21 -7.91
N MET A 109 13.21 -24.40 -6.60
CA MET A 109 13.87 -25.45 -5.84
C MET A 109 13.43 -26.84 -6.30
N LYS A 110 12.12 -27.07 -6.50
CA LYS A 110 11.61 -28.35 -7.03
C LYS A 110 12.22 -28.67 -8.40
N ALA A 111 12.31 -27.69 -9.29
CA ALA A 111 12.90 -27.88 -10.61
C ALA A 111 14.41 -28.17 -10.53
N GLN A 112 15.13 -27.53 -9.59
CA GLN A 112 16.54 -27.78 -9.37
C GLN A 112 16.78 -29.19 -8.83
N VAL A 113 16.01 -29.64 -7.84
CA VAL A 113 16.09 -31.01 -7.30
C VAL A 113 15.81 -32.04 -8.40
N LYS A 114 14.74 -31.85 -9.19
CA LYS A 114 14.41 -32.75 -10.30
C LYS A 114 15.56 -32.86 -11.32
N ARG A 115 16.18 -31.74 -11.70
CA ARG A 115 17.35 -31.76 -12.60
C ARG A 115 18.52 -32.52 -11.97
N GLN A 116 18.80 -32.30 -10.67
CA GLN A 116 19.87 -33.04 -9.98
C GLN A 116 19.59 -34.54 -9.91
N GLU A 117 18.33 -34.94 -9.70
CA GLU A 117 17.92 -36.34 -9.71
C GLU A 117 18.07 -36.98 -11.10
N GLU A 118 17.67 -36.28 -12.16
CA GLU A 118 17.83 -36.73 -13.55
C GLU A 118 19.31 -36.92 -13.91
N TRP A 119 20.19 -36.00 -13.48
CA TRP A 119 21.63 -36.11 -13.67
C TRP A 119 22.24 -37.27 -12.89
N ARG A 120 21.65 -37.63 -11.75
CA ARG A 120 22.15 -38.71 -10.88
C ARG A 120 21.63 -40.10 -11.26
N LYS A 121 20.66 -40.20 -12.17
CA LYS A 121 20.23 -41.50 -12.71
C LYS A 121 21.39 -42.09 -13.52
N PRO A 122 21.84 -43.32 -13.24
CA PRO A 122 22.90 -43.95 -14.01
C PRO A 122 22.44 -44.09 -15.47
N SER A 123 23.35 -43.86 -16.41
CA SER A 123 23.12 -44.15 -17.83
C SER A 123 22.82 -45.64 -17.99
N THR A 124 21.55 -46.00 -18.13
CA THR A 124 21.16 -47.32 -18.61
C THR A 124 21.53 -47.40 -20.09
N THR A 125 22.82 -47.57 -20.36
CA THR A 125 23.36 -47.89 -21.68
C THR A 125 24.51 -48.86 -21.46
N ALA A 126 24.19 -50.13 -21.34
CA ALA A 126 25.04 -51.25 -21.71
C ALA A 126 24.29 -52.57 -21.47
N GLY A 127 24.12 -53.36 -22.53
CA GLY A 127 23.67 -54.75 -22.49
C GLY A 127 22.70 -55.08 -23.60
#